data_AF-A0A9J7EWJ4-F1
#
_entry.id   AF-A0A9J7EWJ4-F1
#
_cell.length_a   1.000
_cell.length_b   1.000
_cell.length_c   1.000
_cell.angle_alpha   90.00
_cell.angle_beta   90.00
_cell.angle_gamma   90.00
#
_symmetry.space_group_name_H-M   'P 1'
#
loop_
_entity.id
_entity.type
_entity.pdbx_description
1 polymer ?
#
loop_
_entity_poly.entity_id
_entity_poly.type
_entity_poly.pdbx_seq_one_letter_code
_entity_poly.pdbx_strand_id
1 'polypeptide(L)'
;MELSAASLLTQLMIRVSTQLLSHITIKQHICWSDSTIVLAWLNTPPHRLQVFEANRVAKITSNPITSTWKHVPTNLNPADCASRGMSAQSLSAHDLWWSPSWLKEPPDTWPKMPPALGHHALPGLKPKKVPAHIAVPDLDLDLLTRFSSLDKLVGVTACIKRFIFNCRHNSTDRRSGPLTVGERRDALLFWVRSVQHNEFAEDIYRLQAGKICTVRLQRLSPLMKDDLLRVGGRLTHAPIRYDAQHPLVLPSSSPLVDLIIDHYHRINCHPGADTLHAILRQQFWILSARRVIRHRV
;
A
#
# COMPACT_ATOMS: atom_id res chain seq x y z
N MET A 1 27.64 7.35 -15.41
CA MET A 1 28.97 7.87 -15.73
C MET A 1 29.00 9.39 -15.60
N GLU A 2 28.07 10.08 -16.25
CA GLU A 2 27.93 11.55 -16.26
C GLU A 2 27.96 12.25 -14.88
N LEU A 3 27.18 11.79 -13.90
CA LEU A 3 27.16 12.42 -12.57
C LEU A 3 28.51 12.27 -11.83
N SER A 4 29.28 11.22 -12.13
CA SER A 4 30.65 11.09 -11.62
C SER A 4 31.60 12.07 -12.29
N ALA A 5 31.44 12.33 -13.60
CA ALA A 5 32.21 13.35 -14.32
C ALA A 5 31.93 14.75 -13.73
N ALA A 6 30.67 15.06 -13.45
CA ALA A 6 30.28 16.29 -12.75
C ALA A 6 30.94 16.42 -11.37
N SER A 7 31.00 15.33 -10.60
CA SER A 7 31.69 15.31 -9.30
C SER A 7 33.20 15.48 -9.42
N LEU A 8 33.82 14.96 -10.48
CA LEU A 8 35.24 15.14 -10.76
C LEU A 8 35.55 16.59 -11.17
N LEU A 9 34.74 17.16 -12.05
CA LEU A 9 34.83 18.58 -12.45
C LEU A 9 34.79 19.50 -11.23
N THR A 10 33.86 19.24 -10.31
CA THR A 10 33.71 19.98 -9.05
C THR A 10 35.01 19.96 -8.23
N GLN A 11 35.64 18.79 -8.10
CA GLN A 11 36.91 18.63 -7.36
C GLN A 11 38.07 19.33 -8.07
N LEU A 12 38.12 19.25 -9.40
CA LEU A 12 39.12 19.94 -10.21
C LEU A 12 38.98 21.45 -10.07
N MET A 13 37.74 21.97 -10.13
CA MET A 13 37.45 23.39 -9.98
C MET A 13 37.92 23.91 -8.63
N ILE A 14 37.71 23.17 -7.54
CA ILE A 14 38.25 23.51 -6.22
C ILE A 14 39.77 23.65 -6.29
N ARG A 15 40.46 22.63 -6.80
CA ARG A 15 41.93 22.63 -6.88
C ARG A 15 42.49 23.75 -7.75
N VAL A 16 41.89 23.99 -8.91
CA VAL A 16 42.36 25.02 -9.84
C VAL A 16 42.11 26.41 -9.26
N SER A 17 40.93 26.63 -8.68
CA SER A 17 40.58 27.94 -8.15
C SER A 17 41.41 28.27 -6.91
N THR A 18 41.67 27.31 -6.01
CA THR A 18 42.52 27.58 -4.84
C THR A 18 43.94 27.98 -5.20
N GLN A 19 44.47 27.52 -6.35
CA GLN A 19 45.80 27.89 -6.83
C GLN A 19 45.81 29.18 -7.67
N LEU A 20 44.72 29.49 -8.37
CA LEU A 20 44.66 30.64 -9.28
C LEU A 20 44.11 31.91 -8.64
N LEU A 21 43.26 31.80 -7.61
CA LEU A 21 42.64 32.96 -6.97
C LEU A 21 43.65 33.94 -6.34
N SER A 22 44.88 33.50 -6.06
CA SER A 22 45.98 34.37 -5.61
C SER A 22 46.63 35.18 -6.73
N HIS A 23 46.40 34.81 -8.00
CA HIS A 23 47.07 35.40 -9.17
C HIS A 23 46.10 36.09 -10.13
N ILE A 24 44.83 35.67 -10.16
CA ILE A 24 43.81 36.20 -11.07
C ILE A 24 42.48 36.39 -10.37
N THR A 25 41.76 37.44 -10.75
CA THR A 25 40.38 37.67 -10.31
C THR A 25 39.42 36.86 -11.17
N ILE A 26 38.80 35.83 -10.59
CA ILE A 26 37.78 35.03 -11.27
C ILE A 26 36.41 35.67 -11.02
N LYS A 27 35.76 36.16 -12.08
CA LYS A 27 34.42 36.79 -11.98
C LYS A 27 33.29 35.78 -11.79
N GLN A 28 33.39 34.61 -12.40
CA GLN A 28 32.33 33.61 -12.42
C GLN A 28 32.85 32.20 -12.69
N HIS A 29 32.17 31.20 -12.15
CA HIS A 29 32.38 29.79 -12.45
C HIS A 29 31.15 29.22 -13.16
N ILE A 30 31.35 28.67 -14.36
CA ILE A 30 30.28 28.05 -15.16
C ILE A 30 30.69 26.62 -15.49
N CYS A 31 29.84 25.67 -15.09
CA CYS A 31 30.02 24.26 -15.37
C CYS A 31 29.04 23.84 -16.48
N TRP A 32 29.54 23.11 -17.47
CA TRP A 32 28.75 22.66 -18.61
C TRP A 32 28.56 21.15 -18.57
N SER A 33 27.36 20.70 -18.89
CA SER A 33 27.05 19.28 -19.09
C SER A 33 26.07 19.13 -20.25
N ASP A 34 26.25 18.11 -21.07
CA ASP A 34 25.30 17.70 -22.10
C ASP A 34 24.25 16.71 -21.60
N SER A 35 24.41 16.24 -20.35
CA SER A 35 23.46 15.33 -19.72
C SER A 35 22.33 16.08 -19.03
N THR A 36 21.18 16.14 -19.69
CA THR A 36 19.94 16.69 -19.11
C THR A 36 19.51 15.96 -17.82
N ILE A 37 19.82 14.66 -17.72
CA ILE A 37 19.59 13.85 -16.52
C ILE A 37 20.45 14.35 -15.35
N VAL A 38 21.74 14.64 -15.58
CA VAL A 38 22.62 15.21 -14.54
C VAL A 38 22.11 16.57 -14.09
N LEU A 39 21.75 17.44 -15.03
CA LEU A 39 21.20 18.76 -14.70
C LEU A 39 19.88 18.65 -13.92
N ALA A 40 19.04 17.67 -14.24
CA ALA A 40 17.81 17.41 -13.47
C ALA A 40 18.10 16.87 -12.06
N TRP A 41 19.09 15.98 -11.89
CA TRP A 41 19.54 15.55 -10.57
C TRP A 41 20.07 16.69 -9.72
N LEU A 42 20.88 17.59 -10.30
CA LEU A 42 21.42 18.76 -9.59
C LEU A 42 20.33 19.75 -9.14
N ASN A 43 19.21 19.80 -9.85
CA ASN A 43 18.04 20.59 -9.48
C ASN A 43 17.06 19.84 -8.56
N THR A 44 17.37 18.61 -8.15
CA THR A 44 16.52 17.80 -7.27
C THR A 44 17.11 17.72 -5.86
N PRO A 45 16.33 17.95 -4.78
CA PRO A 45 16.83 17.81 -3.42
C PRO A 45 17.41 16.40 -3.14
N PRO A 46 18.64 16.27 -2.58
CA PRO A 46 19.31 14.98 -2.40
C PRO A 46 18.48 13.92 -1.67
N HIS A 47 17.67 14.32 -0.69
CA HIS A 47 16.84 13.39 0.08
C HIS A 47 15.78 12.66 -0.77
N ARG A 48 15.38 13.22 -1.93
CA ARG A 48 14.44 12.61 -2.88
C ARG A 48 15.09 11.63 -3.84
N LEU A 49 16.42 11.63 -3.93
CA LEU A 49 17.18 10.77 -4.82
C LEU A 49 17.61 9.49 -4.10
N GLN A 50 17.84 8.42 -4.88
CA GLN A 50 18.46 7.19 -4.45
C GLN A 50 19.91 7.45 -3.99
N VAL A 51 20.48 6.50 -3.23
CA VAL A 51 21.72 6.72 -2.47
C VAL A 51 22.88 7.18 -3.37
N PHE A 52 23.02 6.60 -4.56
CA PHE A 52 24.12 6.91 -5.47
C PHE A 52 24.09 8.35 -5.97
N GLU A 53 22.92 8.80 -6.43
CA GLU A 53 22.67 10.14 -6.94
C GLU A 53 22.70 11.16 -5.80
N ALA A 54 22.01 10.86 -4.69
CA ALA A 54 21.94 11.72 -3.51
C ALA A 54 23.32 12.11 -2.98
N ASN A 55 24.21 11.12 -2.82
CA ASN A 55 25.56 11.35 -2.30
C ASN A 55 26.41 12.23 -3.23
N ARG A 56 26.27 12.04 -4.55
CA ARG A 56 27.02 12.84 -5.54
C ARG A 56 26.47 14.24 -5.70
N VAL A 57 25.15 14.39 -5.77
CA VAL A 57 24.48 15.69 -5.78
C VAL A 57 24.88 16.46 -4.54
N ALA A 58 24.78 15.86 -3.35
CA ALA A 58 25.21 16.50 -2.11
C ALA A 58 26.67 16.99 -2.17
N LYS A 59 27.59 16.14 -2.65
CA LYS A 59 29.01 16.49 -2.82
C LYS A 59 29.25 17.62 -3.82
N ILE A 60 28.47 17.68 -4.91
CA ILE A 60 28.56 18.74 -5.92
C ILE A 60 27.99 20.05 -5.38
N THR A 61 26.84 19.99 -4.72
CA THR A 61 26.15 21.17 -4.17
C THR A 61 26.80 21.72 -2.90
N SER A 62 27.57 20.90 -2.17
CA SER A 62 28.35 21.33 -0.99
C SER A 62 29.71 21.94 -1.36
N ASN A 63 29.92 22.32 -2.63
CA ASN A 63 31.17 22.91 -3.08
C ASN A 63 31.34 24.31 -2.45
N PRO A 64 32.50 24.63 -1.85
CA PRO A 64 32.77 25.99 -1.35
C PRO A 64 32.77 27.07 -2.44
N ILE A 65 32.89 26.69 -3.71
CA ILE A 65 32.89 27.60 -4.86
C ILE A 65 31.52 27.61 -5.51
N THR A 66 30.87 28.77 -5.50
CA THR A 66 29.61 29.01 -6.20
C THR A 66 29.82 28.85 -7.70
N SER A 67 29.08 27.92 -8.31
CA SER A 67 29.13 27.65 -9.75
C SER A 67 27.73 27.50 -10.34
N THR A 68 27.57 27.98 -11.56
CA THR A 68 26.32 27.86 -12.32
C THR A 68 26.43 26.69 -13.29
N TRP A 69 25.48 25.77 -13.23
CA TRP A 69 25.41 24.64 -14.17
C TRP A 69 24.57 25.01 -15.38
N LYS A 70 25.10 24.79 -16.59
CA LYS A 70 24.44 25.04 -17.87
C LYS A 70 24.49 23.81 -18.77
N HIS A 71 23.56 23.78 -19.72
CA HIS A 71 23.51 22.75 -20.74
C HIS A 71 24.36 23.12 -21.95
N VAL A 72 25.16 22.19 -22.45
CA VAL A 72 25.81 22.28 -23.77
C VAL A 72 25.35 21.08 -24.62
N PRO A 73 24.86 21.26 -25.85
CA PRO A 73 24.55 20.13 -26.73
C PRO A 73 25.76 19.22 -26.93
N THR A 74 25.55 17.90 -27.01
CA THR A 74 26.64 16.90 -27.15
C THR A 74 27.59 17.21 -28.32
N ASN A 75 27.07 17.68 -29.46
CA ASN A 75 27.89 18.05 -30.63
C ASN A 75 28.73 19.33 -30.44
N LEU A 76 28.47 20.10 -29.37
CA LEU A 76 29.18 21.31 -29.00
C LEU A 76 29.98 21.14 -27.70
N ASN A 77 30.02 19.93 -27.13
CA ASN A 77 30.72 19.64 -25.88
C ASN A 77 32.19 19.31 -26.16
N PRO A 78 33.16 20.17 -25.81
CA PRO A 78 34.57 19.86 -26.00
C PRO A 78 35.04 18.65 -25.17
N ALA A 79 34.41 18.38 -24.03
CA ALA A 79 34.80 17.26 -23.17
C ALA A 79 34.59 15.89 -23.85
N ASP A 80 33.67 15.81 -24.83
CA ASP A 80 33.42 14.59 -25.60
C ASP A 80 34.63 14.15 -26.44
N CYS A 81 35.46 15.09 -26.89
CA CYS A 81 36.69 14.79 -27.63
C CYS A 81 37.63 13.92 -26.81
N ALA A 82 37.73 14.18 -25.50
CA ALA A 82 38.58 13.42 -24.59
C ALA A 82 37.89 12.15 -24.08
N SER A 83 36.58 12.19 -23.78
CA SER A 83 35.87 11.06 -23.18
C SER A 83 35.57 9.93 -24.18
N ARG A 84 35.33 10.25 -25.46
CA ARG A 84 35.08 9.27 -26.54
C ARG A 84 36.36 8.79 -27.22
N GLY A 85 37.47 9.49 -27.00
CA GLY A 85 38.76 9.20 -27.61
C GLY A 85 38.92 9.86 -28.98
N MET A 86 40.11 10.38 -29.24
CA MET A 86 40.50 11.02 -30.49
C MET A 86 41.99 10.80 -30.74
N SER A 87 42.39 10.65 -32.01
CA SER A 87 43.81 10.55 -32.36
C SER A 87 44.52 11.89 -32.09
N ALA A 88 45.81 11.84 -31.74
CA ALA A 88 46.60 13.06 -31.51
C ALA A 88 46.62 13.99 -32.73
N GLN A 89 46.68 13.42 -33.94
CA GLN A 89 46.66 14.18 -35.19
C GLN A 89 45.31 14.86 -35.44
N SER A 90 44.20 14.18 -35.15
CA SER A 90 42.87 14.78 -35.25
C SER A 90 42.69 15.87 -34.18
N LEU A 91 43.17 15.63 -32.96
CA LEU A 91 43.08 16.58 -31.85
C LEU A 91 43.86 17.86 -32.11
N SER A 92 45.04 17.79 -32.75
CA SER A 92 45.88 18.98 -33.00
C SER A 92 45.19 20.04 -33.85
N ALA A 93 44.24 19.65 -34.70
CA ALA A 93 43.49 20.55 -35.57
C ALA A 93 42.00 20.67 -35.16
N HIS A 94 41.60 20.19 -33.98
CA HIS A 94 40.19 20.13 -33.60
C HIS A 94 39.71 21.43 -32.92
N ASP A 95 39.03 22.28 -33.69
CA ASP A 95 38.55 23.59 -33.23
C ASP A 95 37.66 23.52 -31.99
N LEU A 96 36.78 22.53 -31.89
CA LEU A 96 35.90 22.39 -30.71
C LEU A 96 36.67 22.27 -29.40
N TRP A 97 37.81 21.57 -29.38
CA TRP A 97 38.61 21.36 -28.18
C TRP A 97 39.42 22.59 -27.80
N TRP A 98 40.11 23.19 -28.78
CA TRP A 98 41.03 24.31 -28.53
C TRP A 98 40.33 25.68 -28.49
N SER A 99 39.24 25.84 -29.23
CA SER A 99 38.63 27.15 -29.46
C SER A 99 37.14 27.05 -29.86
N PRO A 100 36.26 26.50 -29.00
CA PRO A 100 34.84 26.38 -29.29
C PRO A 100 34.24 27.76 -29.58
N SER A 101 33.77 27.97 -30.82
CA SER A 101 33.31 29.27 -31.32
C SER A 101 32.21 29.87 -30.43
N TRP A 102 31.24 29.05 -30.03
CA TRP A 102 30.11 29.46 -29.19
C TRP A 102 30.54 30.05 -27.84
N LEU A 103 31.71 29.68 -27.30
CA LEU A 103 32.19 30.17 -26.02
C LEU A 103 32.80 31.58 -26.13
N LYS A 104 33.21 31.99 -27.33
CA LYS A 104 33.72 33.34 -27.63
C LYS A 104 32.60 34.36 -27.82
N GLU A 105 31.41 33.88 -28.18
CA GLU A 105 30.24 34.72 -28.37
C GLU A 105 29.69 35.23 -27.02
N PRO A 106 28.90 36.33 -27.03
CA PRO A 106 28.30 36.88 -25.81
C PRO A 106 27.43 35.85 -25.05
N PRO A 107 27.37 35.91 -23.71
CA PRO A 107 26.63 34.94 -22.89
C PRO A 107 25.17 34.70 -23.26
N ASP A 108 24.50 35.69 -23.87
CA ASP A 108 23.11 35.61 -24.31
C ASP A 108 22.90 34.71 -25.53
N THR A 109 23.98 34.46 -26.28
CA THR A 109 23.98 33.59 -27.47
C THR A 109 24.38 32.14 -27.16
N TRP A 110 24.82 31.88 -25.93
CA TRP A 110 25.23 30.54 -25.51
C TRP A 110 24.07 29.55 -25.55
N PRO A 111 24.36 28.23 -25.57
CA PRO A 111 23.32 27.22 -25.60
C PRO A 111 22.34 27.36 -24.43
N LYS A 112 21.05 27.29 -24.76
CA LYS A 112 19.95 27.44 -23.80
C LYS A 112 19.68 26.14 -23.05
N MET A 113 19.14 26.29 -21.84
CA MET A 113 18.66 25.16 -21.05
C MET A 113 17.48 24.48 -21.73
N PRO A 114 17.47 23.15 -21.86
CA PRO A 114 16.31 22.43 -22.32
C PRO A 114 15.17 22.50 -21.29
N PRO A 115 13.92 22.21 -21.69
CA PRO A 115 12.78 22.15 -20.78
C PRO A 115 13.06 21.22 -19.60
N ALA A 116 12.57 21.58 -18.42
CA ALA A 116 12.75 20.76 -17.22
C ALA A 116 12.14 19.36 -17.44
N LEU A 117 12.92 18.32 -17.16
CA LEU A 117 12.44 16.94 -17.15
C LEU A 117 11.34 16.79 -16.10
N GLY A 118 10.18 16.25 -16.51
CA GLY A 118 9.09 15.98 -15.58
C GLY A 118 9.51 15.00 -14.48
N HIS A 119 8.99 15.20 -13.26
CA HIS A 119 9.32 14.39 -12.08
C HIS A 119 9.11 12.87 -12.26
N HIS A 120 8.32 12.43 -13.23
CA HIS A 120 8.06 11.01 -13.49
C HIS A 120 9.11 10.35 -14.38
N ALA A 121 9.93 11.14 -15.09
CA ALA A 121 10.90 10.66 -16.05
C ALA A 121 12.34 10.62 -15.52
N LEU A 122 12.59 11.13 -14.30
CA LEU A 122 13.94 11.20 -13.72
C LEU A 122 14.32 9.85 -13.05
N PRO A 123 15.32 9.13 -13.57
CA PRO A 123 15.80 7.90 -12.94
C PRO A 123 16.39 8.18 -11.56
N GLY A 124 16.33 7.21 -10.65
CA GLY A 124 16.92 7.35 -9.33
C GLY A 124 16.12 8.23 -8.36
N LEU A 125 14.84 8.54 -8.63
CA LEU A 125 13.94 9.09 -7.62
C LEU A 125 13.50 8.00 -6.62
N LYS A 126 13.48 8.34 -5.33
CA LYS A 126 12.88 7.47 -4.31
C LYS A 126 11.37 7.42 -4.50
N PRO A 127 10.75 6.24 -4.37
CA PRO A 127 9.29 6.14 -4.38
C PRO A 127 8.72 6.99 -3.24
N LYS A 128 7.66 7.76 -3.51
CA LYS A 128 6.92 8.48 -2.48
C LYS A 128 6.35 7.45 -1.51
N LYS A 129 6.97 7.30 -0.33
CA LYS A 129 6.40 6.54 0.77
C LYS A 129 5.29 7.40 1.37
N VAL A 130 4.04 7.06 1.07
CA VAL A 130 2.88 7.63 1.76
C VAL A 130 2.77 6.88 3.09
N PRO A 131 2.96 7.53 4.25
CA PRO A 131 2.75 6.85 5.52
C PRO A 131 1.27 6.50 5.65
N ALA A 132 0.96 5.20 5.58
CA ALA A 132 -0.35 4.68 5.91
C ALA A 132 -0.35 4.28 7.38
N HIS A 133 -1.05 5.04 8.22
CA HIS A 133 -1.35 4.60 9.58
C HIS A 133 -2.39 3.49 9.49
N ILE A 134 -1.97 2.23 9.70
CA ILE A 134 -2.91 1.14 9.94
C ILE A 134 -3.28 1.24 11.42
N ALA A 135 -4.37 1.95 11.72
CA ALA A 135 -5.11 1.64 12.93
C ALA A 135 -5.66 0.23 12.73
N VAL A 136 -5.38 -0.69 13.66
CA VAL A 136 -6.17 -1.90 13.82
C VAL A 136 -7.28 -1.50 14.78
N PRO A 137 -8.44 -0.99 14.30
CA PRO A 137 -9.52 -0.77 15.23
C PRO A 137 -9.98 -2.14 15.71
N ASP A 138 -10.00 -2.35 17.02
CA ASP A 138 -10.91 -3.34 17.58
C ASP A 138 -12.29 -3.01 17.04
N LEU A 139 -12.92 -3.97 16.37
CA LEU A 139 -14.28 -3.77 15.89
C LEU A 139 -15.17 -3.62 17.13
N ASP A 140 -15.68 -2.42 17.33
CA ASP A 140 -16.60 -2.14 18.42
C ASP A 140 -17.88 -2.98 18.26
N LEU A 141 -17.95 -4.08 19.02
CA LEU A 141 -19.11 -4.95 19.04
C LEU A 141 -20.32 -4.29 19.70
N ASP A 142 -20.15 -3.13 20.38
CA ASP A 142 -21.27 -2.35 20.89
C ASP A 142 -22.18 -1.86 19.75
N LEU A 143 -21.66 -1.78 18.52
CA LEU A 143 -22.48 -1.51 17.34
C LEU A 143 -23.63 -2.51 17.18
N LEU A 144 -23.47 -3.76 17.61
CA LEU A 144 -24.54 -4.77 17.55
C LEU A 144 -25.73 -4.39 18.44
N THR A 145 -25.49 -3.75 19.58
CA THR A 145 -26.55 -3.32 20.51
C THR A 145 -27.42 -2.20 19.94
N ARG A 146 -26.94 -1.49 18.92
CA ARG A 146 -27.65 -0.39 18.26
C ARG A 146 -28.68 -0.85 17.22
N PHE A 147 -28.74 -2.15 16.94
CA PHE A 147 -29.70 -2.73 16.00
C PHE A 147 -30.73 -3.58 16.74
N SER A 148 -31.98 -3.50 16.30
CA SER A 148 -33.11 -4.32 16.77
C SER A 148 -33.59 -5.34 15.73
N SER A 149 -32.97 -5.35 14.55
CA SER A 149 -33.30 -6.26 13.45
C SER A 149 -32.04 -6.75 12.75
N LEU A 150 -31.95 -8.07 12.59
CA LEU A 150 -30.88 -8.73 11.85
C LEU A 150 -30.84 -8.24 10.39
N ASP A 151 -31.98 -8.10 9.72
CA ASP A 151 -32.04 -7.66 8.33
C ASP A 151 -31.48 -6.25 8.14
N LYS A 152 -31.72 -5.37 9.10
CA LYS A 152 -31.19 -4.00 9.09
C LYS A 152 -29.69 -3.99 9.33
N LEU A 153 -29.21 -4.75 10.33
CA LEU A 153 -27.78 -4.93 10.60
C LEU A 153 -27.05 -5.44 9.35
N VAL A 154 -27.51 -6.56 8.81
CA VAL A 154 -26.93 -7.20 7.62
C VAL A 154 -27.01 -6.28 6.41
N GLY A 155 -28.14 -5.60 6.19
CA GLY A 155 -28.32 -4.67 5.07
C GLY A 155 -27.35 -3.48 5.13
N VAL A 156 -27.24 -2.83 6.30
CA VAL A 156 -26.32 -1.69 6.50
C VAL A 156 -24.87 -2.13 6.32
N THR A 157 -24.47 -3.25 6.93
CA THR A 157 -23.11 -3.78 6.78
C THR A 157 -22.80 -4.18 5.34
N ALA A 158 -23.74 -4.79 4.62
CA ALA A 158 -23.56 -5.13 3.20
C ALA A 158 -23.39 -3.88 2.34
N CYS A 159 -24.16 -2.81 2.58
CA CYS A 159 -23.99 -1.53 1.91
C CYS A 159 -22.61 -0.91 2.17
N ILE A 160 -22.14 -0.93 3.42
CA ILE A 160 -20.79 -0.43 3.77
C ILE A 160 -19.71 -1.24 3.03
N LYS A 161 -19.79 -2.57 3.05
CA LYS A 161 -18.81 -3.43 2.35
C LYS A 161 -18.84 -3.19 0.84
N ARG A 162 -20.02 -3.02 0.24
CA ARG A 162 -20.16 -2.66 -1.18
C ARG A 162 -19.55 -1.30 -1.48
N PHE A 163 -19.80 -0.30 -0.65
CA PHE A 163 -19.19 1.02 -0.80
C PHE A 163 -17.67 0.94 -0.80
N ILE A 164 -17.08 0.25 0.19
CA ILE A 164 -15.64 0.02 0.29
C ILE A 164 -15.11 -0.70 -0.96
N PHE A 165 -15.83 -1.72 -1.43
CA PHE A 165 -15.47 -2.44 -2.66
C PHE A 165 -15.46 -1.48 -3.87
N ASN A 166 -16.51 -0.70 -4.07
CA ASN A 166 -16.62 0.24 -5.19
C ASN A 166 -15.59 1.37 -5.16
N CYS A 167 -15.18 1.83 -3.97
CA CYS A 167 -14.11 2.83 -3.81
C CYS A 167 -12.73 2.28 -4.19
N ARG A 168 -12.54 0.95 -4.13
CA ARG A 168 -11.27 0.27 -4.42
C ARG A 168 -11.17 -0.24 -5.87
N HIS A 169 -12.23 -0.13 -6.65
CA HIS A 169 -12.30 -0.68 -8.01
C HIS A 169 -12.67 0.40 -9.04
N ASN A 170 -12.30 0.12 -10.30
CA ASN A 170 -12.63 0.96 -11.45
C ASN A 170 -14.13 0.95 -11.74
N SER A 171 -14.62 1.95 -12.50
CA SER A 171 -16.05 2.14 -12.76
C SER A 171 -16.75 0.91 -13.38
N THR A 172 -16.04 0.12 -14.18
CA THR A 172 -16.55 -1.10 -14.85
C THR A 172 -16.87 -2.24 -13.88
N ASP A 173 -16.16 -2.32 -12.74
CA ASP A 173 -16.30 -3.41 -11.78
C ASP A 173 -17.23 -3.04 -10.61
N ARG A 174 -17.72 -1.80 -10.57
CA ARG A 174 -18.56 -1.31 -9.48
C ARG A 174 -19.89 -2.05 -9.45
N ARG A 175 -20.29 -2.44 -8.25
CA ARG A 175 -21.57 -3.09 -7.97
C ARG A 175 -22.66 -2.04 -7.78
N SER A 176 -23.78 -2.20 -8.46
CA SER A 176 -24.96 -1.33 -8.37
C SER A 176 -26.24 -2.15 -8.23
N GLY A 177 -27.38 -1.50 -8.00
CA GLY A 177 -28.68 -2.15 -7.84
C GLY A 177 -28.96 -2.72 -6.44
N PRO A 178 -29.97 -3.61 -6.28
CA PRO A 178 -30.32 -4.21 -5.00
C PRO A 178 -29.18 -5.02 -4.37
N LEU A 179 -29.20 -5.18 -3.04
CA LEU A 179 -28.24 -6.05 -2.33
C LEU A 179 -28.45 -7.51 -2.72
N THR A 180 -27.38 -8.17 -3.17
CA THR A 180 -27.43 -9.58 -3.52
C THR A 180 -27.48 -10.46 -2.27
N VAL A 181 -27.95 -11.71 -2.44
CA VAL A 181 -27.93 -12.72 -1.36
C VAL A 181 -26.50 -12.98 -0.89
N GLY A 182 -25.52 -12.98 -1.82
CA GLY A 182 -24.11 -13.14 -1.50
C GLY A 182 -23.59 -12.03 -0.58
N GLU A 183 -23.88 -10.77 -0.90
CA GLU A 183 -23.44 -9.63 -0.06
C GLU A 183 -24.09 -9.63 1.32
N ARG A 184 -25.36 -10.03 1.42
CA ARG A 184 -26.04 -10.19 2.71
C ARG A 184 -25.43 -11.34 3.51
N ARG A 185 -25.12 -12.47 2.87
CA ARG A 185 -24.43 -13.59 3.52
C ARG A 185 -23.05 -13.18 4.02
N ASP A 186 -22.26 -12.48 3.21
CA ASP A 186 -20.92 -12.00 3.59
C ASP A 186 -20.95 -10.98 4.73
N ALA A 187 -22.01 -10.18 4.82
CA ALA A 187 -22.23 -9.26 5.93
C ALA A 187 -22.62 -9.99 7.23
N LEU A 188 -23.47 -11.02 7.15
CA LEU A 188 -23.77 -11.88 8.31
C LEU A 188 -22.52 -12.61 8.80
N LEU A 189 -21.76 -13.23 7.88
CA LEU A 189 -20.54 -13.96 8.22
C LEU A 189 -19.45 -13.06 8.78
N PHE A 190 -19.42 -11.77 8.40
CA PHE A 190 -18.54 -10.80 9.03
C PHE A 190 -18.84 -10.65 10.52
N TRP A 191 -20.09 -10.44 10.90
CA TRP A 191 -20.46 -10.32 12.31
C TRP A 191 -20.27 -11.61 13.10
N VAL A 192 -20.58 -12.76 12.49
CA VAL A 192 -20.31 -14.07 13.11
C VAL A 192 -18.82 -14.21 13.40
N ARG A 193 -17.95 -13.93 12.42
CA ARG A 193 -16.51 -13.97 12.60
C ARG A 193 -16.06 -13.04 13.73
N SER A 194 -16.54 -11.80 13.74
CA SER A 194 -16.16 -10.82 14.76
C SER A 194 -16.55 -11.28 16.17
N VAL A 195 -17.76 -11.79 16.35
CA VAL A 195 -18.21 -12.35 17.64
C VAL A 195 -17.38 -13.57 18.02
N GLN A 196 -17.06 -14.45 17.08
CA GLN A 196 -16.21 -15.61 17.34
C GLN A 196 -14.79 -15.23 17.76
N HIS A 197 -14.15 -14.28 17.06
CA HIS A 197 -12.82 -13.80 17.41
C HIS A 197 -12.77 -13.14 18.78
N ASN A 198 -13.83 -12.43 19.18
CA ASN A 198 -13.92 -11.81 20.50
C ASN A 198 -14.13 -12.86 21.61
N GLU A 199 -15.08 -13.77 21.44
CA GLU A 199 -15.53 -14.69 22.50
C GLU A 199 -14.70 -15.98 22.59
N PHE A 200 -14.11 -16.41 21.48
CA PHE A 200 -13.39 -17.67 21.35
C PHE A 200 -11.94 -17.44 20.90
N ALA A 201 -11.36 -16.28 21.22
CA ALA A 201 -9.99 -15.90 20.83
C ALA A 201 -8.97 -17.00 21.18
N GLU A 202 -9.01 -17.50 22.41
CA GLU A 202 -8.11 -18.56 22.87
C GLU A 202 -8.32 -19.87 22.10
N ASP A 203 -9.59 -20.27 21.91
CA ASP A 203 -9.92 -21.50 21.20
C ASP A 203 -9.49 -21.46 19.73
N ILE A 204 -9.70 -20.32 19.07
CA ILE A 204 -9.27 -20.09 17.68
C ILE A 204 -7.74 -20.15 17.59
N TYR A 205 -7.03 -19.47 18.49
CA TYR A 205 -5.57 -19.51 18.54
C TYR A 205 -5.05 -20.94 18.73
N ARG A 206 -5.62 -21.68 19.69
CA ARG A 206 -5.22 -23.08 19.96
C ARG A 206 -5.49 -23.97 18.75
N LEU A 207 -6.65 -23.82 18.12
CA LEU A 207 -7.05 -24.62 16.96
C LEU A 207 -6.16 -24.34 15.74
N GLN A 208 -5.82 -23.08 15.48
CA GLN A 208 -4.89 -22.69 14.41
C GLN A 208 -3.46 -23.20 14.67
N ALA A 209 -3.05 -23.29 15.94
CA ALA A 209 -1.76 -23.86 16.35
C ALA A 209 -1.75 -25.40 16.40
N GLY A 210 -2.82 -26.07 15.93
CA GLY A 210 -2.94 -27.54 15.97
C GLY A 210 -3.08 -28.12 17.38
N LYS A 211 -3.40 -27.28 18.38
CA LYS A 211 -3.61 -27.66 19.78
C LYS A 211 -5.09 -27.94 20.04
N ILE A 212 -5.34 -28.72 21.09
CA ILE A 212 -6.70 -28.98 21.56
C ILE A 212 -7.30 -27.70 22.15
N CYS A 213 -8.52 -27.36 21.74
CA CYS A 213 -9.32 -26.25 22.27
C CYS A 213 -9.65 -26.43 23.76
N THR A 214 -10.21 -25.39 24.37
CA THR A 214 -10.68 -25.44 25.76
C THR A 214 -11.82 -26.46 25.92
N VAL A 215 -12.04 -26.89 27.16
CA VAL A 215 -13.09 -27.87 27.52
C VAL A 215 -14.48 -27.43 27.04
N ARG A 216 -14.70 -26.10 26.92
CA ARG A 216 -15.95 -25.48 26.43
C ARG A 216 -16.29 -25.92 25.01
N LEU A 217 -15.30 -26.03 24.13
CA LEU A 217 -15.49 -26.35 22.71
C LEU A 217 -14.95 -27.73 22.31
N GLN A 218 -14.06 -28.34 23.10
CA GLN A 218 -13.42 -29.63 22.80
C GLN A 218 -14.43 -30.72 22.43
N ARG A 219 -15.58 -30.79 23.13
CA ARG A 219 -16.64 -31.80 22.87
C ARG A 219 -17.37 -31.61 21.54
N LEU A 220 -17.22 -30.46 20.90
CA LEU A 220 -17.84 -30.12 19.62
C LEU A 220 -16.95 -30.47 18.42
N SER A 221 -15.76 -31.07 18.65
CA SER A 221 -14.77 -31.34 17.59
C SER A 221 -14.58 -30.12 16.68
N PRO A 222 -14.16 -28.97 17.25
CA PRO A 222 -14.21 -27.69 16.56
C PRO A 222 -13.29 -27.70 15.34
N LEU A 223 -13.73 -27.05 14.27
CA LEU A 223 -12.99 -26.92 13.02
C LEU A 223 -12.96 -25.46 12.57
N MET A 224 -11.85 -25.04 11.96
CA MET A 224 -11.74 -23.77 11.26
C MET A 224 -11.95 -23.97 9.77
N LYS A 225 -12.83 -23.16 9.18
CA LYS A 225 -12.97 -23.06 7.72
C LYS A 225 -13.37 -21.65 7.34
N ASP A 226 -12.72 -21.08 6.31
CA ASP A 226 -12.98 -19.71 5.82
C ASP A 226 -12.91 -18.65 6.94
N ASP A 227 -11.98 -18.88 7.88
CA ASP A 227 -11.80 -18.05 9.09
C ASP A 227 -13.07 -17.96 9.94
N LEU A 228 -13.83 -19.06 10.01
CA LEU A 228 -15.02 -19.22 10.84
C LEU A 228 -14.92 -20.52 11.63
N LEU A 229 -15.27 -20.42 12.90
CA LEU A 229 -15.30 -21.54 13.84
C LEU A 229 -16.61 -22.33 13.68
N ARG A 230 -16.49 -23.63 13.40
CA ARG A 230 -17.63 -24.53 13.13
C ARG A 230 -17.54 -25.80 13.96
N VAL A 231 -18.68 -26.45 14.11
CA VAL A 231 -18.77 -27.79 14.75
C VAL A 231 -18.35 -28.86 13.75
N GLY A 232 -17.56 -29.84 14.21
CA GLY A 232 -17.18 -31.01 13.44
C GLY A 232 -17.85 -32.30 13.92
N GLY A 233 -17.39 -33.42 13.35
CA GLY A 233 -17.70 -34.75 13.86
C GLY A 233 -18.80 -35.48 13.10
N ARG A 234 -19.82 -35.97 13.83
CA ARG A 234 -20.66 -37.11 13.41
C ARG A 234 -21.50 -36.91 12.15
N LEU A 235 -21.77 -35.66 11.75
CA LEU A 235 -22.61 -35.35 10.57
C LEU A 235 -21.79 -35.14 9.29
N THR A 236 -20.47 -35.29 9.32
CA THR A 236 -19.58 -35.02 8.18
C THR A 236 -19.95 -35.83 6.92
N HIS A 237 -20.47 -37.05 7.08
CA HIS A 237 -20.86 -37.91 5.96
C HIS A 237 -22.38 -37.96 5.70
N ALA A 238 -23.18 -37.15 6.40
CA ALA A 238 -24.62 -37.12 6.21
C ALA A 238 -24.99 -36.40 4.89
N PRO A 239 -26.00 -36.86 4.14
CA PRO A 239 -26.46 -36.22 2.88
C PRO A 239 -27.29 -34.96 3.16
N ILE A 240 -26.70 -33.99 3.87
CA ILE A 240 -27.32 -32.72 4.27
C ILE A 240 -26.42 -31.55 3.85
N ARG A 241 -26.96 -30.33 3.90
CA ARG A 241 -26.22 -29.13 3.51
C ARG A 241 -24.99 -28.93 4.39
N TYR A 242 -23.90 -28.41 3.81
CA TYR A 242 -22.65 -28.17 4.52
C TYR A 242 -22.81 -27.35 5.82
N ASP A 243 -23.63 -26.29 5.79
CA ASP A 243 -23.91 -25.47 6.98
C ASP A 243 -24.63 -26.25 8.10
N ALA A 244 -25.38 -27.31 7.76
CA ALA A 244 -26.03 -28.19 8.72
C ALA A 244 -25.11 -29.33 9.20
N GLN A 245 -24.18 -29.78 8.36
CA GLN A 245 -23.11 -30.71 8.77
C GLN A 245 -22.16 -30.02 9.77
N HIS A 246 -21.84 -28.76 9.49
CA HIS A 246 -20.83 -27.97 10.19
C HIS A 246 -21.36 -26.60 10.59
N PRO A 247 -22.33 -26.52 11.52
CA PRO A 247 -22.93 -25.26 11.94
C PRO A 247 -21.91 -24.33 12.60
N LEU A 248 -22.14 -23.02 12.45
CA LEU A 248 -21.30 -21.96 12.99
C LEU A 248 -21.45 -21.88 14.51
N VAL A 249 -20.34 -21.95 15.24
CA VAL A 249 -20.36 -21.88 16.71
C VAL A 249 -20.65 -20.44 17.14
N LEU A 250 -21.66 -20.23 17.98
CA LEU A 250 -21.97 -18.92 18.55
C LEU A 250 -22.05 -18.98 20.08
N PRO A 251 -21.62 -17.93 20.79
CA PRO A 251 -21.74 -17.84 22.24
C PRO A 251 -23.22 -17.84 22.66
N SER A 252 -23.49 -18.08 23.95
CA SER A 252 -24.85 -17.97 24.48
C SER A 252 -25.26 -16.53 24.81
N SER A 253 -24.29 -15.63 24.92
CA SER A 253 -24.47 -14.25 25.40
C SER A 253 -23.84 -13.32 24.37
N SER A 254 -24.62 -12.90 23.36
CA SER A 254 -24.19 -11.93 22.37
C SER A 254 -25.42 -11.27 21.76
N PRO A 255 -25.43 -9.93 21.56
CA PRO A 255 -26.55 -9.25 20.90
C PRO A 255 -26.82 -9.79 19.49
N LEU A 256 -25.80 -10.29 18.79
CA LEU A 256 -25.98 -10.94 17.48
C LEU A 256 -26.87 -12.18 17.58
N VAL A 257 -26.71 -12.97 18.64
CA VAL A 257 -27.49 -14.21 18.86
C VAL A 257 -28.95 -13.87 19.11
N ASP A 258 -29.23 -12.83 19.88
CA ASP A 258 -30.60 -12.35 20.11
C ASP A 258 -31.24 -11.90 18.79
N LEU A 259 -30.52 -11.13 17.98
CA LEU A 259 -30.99 -10.70 16.65
C LEU A 259 -31.27 -11.89 15.71
N ILE A 260 -30.43 -12.92 15.74
CA ILE A 260 -30.62 -14.15 14.97
C ILE A 260 -31.87 -14.89 15.43
N ILE A 261 -32.02 -15.10 16.74
CA ILE A 261 -33.19 -15.78 17.32
C ILE A 261 -34.47 -15.02 16.95
N ASP A 262 -34.51 -13.70 17.17
CA ASP A 262 -35.69 -12.87 16.88
C ASP A 262 -36.04 -12.87 15.39
N HIS A 263 -35.03 -12.84 14.51
CA HIS A 263 -35.24 -12.92 13.07
C HIS A 263 -35.89 -14.25 12.68
N TYR A 264 -35.27 -15.38 13.04
CA TYR A 264 -35.80 -16.70 12.70
C TYR A 264 -37.14 -17.01 13.38
N HIS A 265 -37.39 -16.46 14.56
CA HIS A 265 -38.69 -16.56 15.22
C HIS A 265 -39.78 -15.86 14.40
N ARG A 266 -39.54 -14.63 13.94
CA ARG A 266 -40.52 -13.86 13.15
C ARG A 266 -40.74 -14.44 11.75
N ILE A 267 -39.67 -14.77 11.01
CA ILE A 267 -39.82 -15.25 9.62
C ILE A 267 -40.45 -16.64 9.51
N ASN A 268 -40.45 -17.42 10.60
CA ASN A 268 -41.12 -18.73 10.67
C ASN A 268 -42.46 -18.68 11.43
N CYS A 269 -43.08 -17.50 11.51
CA CYS A 269 -44.41 -17.30 12.12
C CYS A 269 -44.50 -17.70 13.61
N HIS A 270 -43.51 -17.29 14.39
CA HIS A 270 -43.46 -17.46 15.84
C HIS A 270 -43.51 -18.93 16.31
N PRO A 271 -42.61 -19.80 15.80
CA PRO A 271 -42.63 -21.20 16.20
C PRO A 271 -42.23 -21.36 17.66
N GLY A 272 -42.71 -22.41 18.31
CA GLY A 272 -42.31 -22.77 19.67
C GLY A 272 -40.79 -23.04 19.78
N ALA A 273 -40.28 -22.98 21.01
CA ALA A 273 -38.84 -22.99 21.29
C ALA A 273 -38.08 -24.19 20.69
N ASP A 274 -38.66 -25.40 20.72
CA ASP A 274 -37.99 -26.60 20.18
C ASP A 274 -37.93 -26.60 18.64
N THR A 275 -38.99 -26.14 17.98
CA THR A 275 -39.02 -25.97 16.52
C THR A 275 -38.04 -24.89 16.09
N LEU A 276 -38.01 -23.74 16.79
CA LEU A 276 -37.05 -22.67 16.51
C LEU A 276 -35.61 -23.15 16.69
N HIS A 277 -35.35 -23.92 17.75
CA HIS A 277 -34.03 -24.50 17.98
C HIS A 277 -33.62 -25.45 16.84
N ALA A 278 -34.53 -26.30 16.35
CA ALA A 278 -34.26 -27.18 15.21
C ALA A 278 -33.94 -26.40 13.93
N ILE A 279 -34.66 -25.31 13.66
CA ILE A 279 -34.41 -24.41 12.51
C ILE A 279 -33.03 -23.77 12.63
N LEU A 280 -32.72 -23.14 13.78
CA LEU A 280 -31.44 -22.48 14.01
C LEU A 280 -30.25 -23.45 13.88
N ARG A 281 -30.42 -24.69 14.34
CA ARG A 281 -29.37 -25.72 14.32
C ARG A 281 -28.95 -26.15 12.92
N GLN A 282 -29.71 -25.82 11.89
CA GLN A 282 -29.32 -26.04 10.49
C GLN A 282 -28.18 -25.14 10.03
N GLN A 283 -27.87 -24.06 10.76
CA GLN A 283 -26.82 -23.11 10.39
C GLN A 283 -25.94 -22.70 11.57
N PHE A 284 -26.49 -22.67 12.79
CA PHE A 284 -25.83 -22.14 13.97
C PHE A 284 -25.86 -23.14 15.12
N TRP A 285 -24.71 -23.33 15.75
CA TRP A 285 -24.57 -24.03 17.01
C TRP A 285 -24.40 -23.01 18.14
N ILE A 286 -25.53 -22.54 18.67
CA ILE A 286 -25.55 -21.59 19.78
C ILE A 286 -25.28 -22.38 21.08
N LEU A 287 -24.23 -21.99 21.81
CA LEU A 287 -23.96 -22.59 23.12
C LEU A 287 -25.16 -22.37 24.04
N SER A 288 -25.60 -23.42 24.75
CA SER A 288 -26.78 -23.36 25.60
C SER A 288 -28.07 -22.87 24.90
N ALA A 289 -28.22 -23.15 23.59
CA ALA A 289 -29.31 -22.65 22.75
C ALA A 289 -30.71 -22.73 23.39
N ARG A 290 -31.09 -23.88 23.95
CA ARG A 290 -32.41 -24.08 24.58
C ARG A 290 -32.72 -23.06 25.66
N ARG A 291 -31.71 -22.69 26.49
CA ARG A 291 -31.87 -21.71 27.56
C ARG A 291 -32.10 -20.31 26.98
N VAL A 292 -31.28 -19.93 25.99
CA VAL A 292 -31.33 -18.60 25.37
C VAL A 292 -32.65 -18.42 24.61
N ILE A 293 -33.06 -19.42 23.84
CA ILE A 293 -34.31 -19.38 23.07
C ILE A 293 -35.52 -19.23 23.98
N ARG A 294 -35.62 -20.03 25.07
CA ARG A 294 -36.74 -19.95 26.02
C ARG A 294 -36.82 -18.64 26.80
N HIS A 295 -35.68 -17.96 26.97
CA HIS A 295 -35.66 -16.65 27.62
C HIS A 295 -36.13 -15.54 26.66
N ARG A 296 -35.98 -15.75 25.35
CA ARG A 296 -36.23 -14.74 24.32
C ARG A 296 -37.63 -14.81 23.72
N VAL A 297 -38.16 -16.03 23.56
CA VAL A 297 -39.44 -16.36 22.90
C VAL A 297 -40.46 -16.86 23.90
#